data_AF-A0A9D6JBG6-F1
#
_entry.id   AF-A0A9D6JBG6-F1
#
_cell.length_a   1.000
_cell.length_b   1.000
_cell.length_c   1.000
_cell.angle_alpha   90.00
_cell.angle_beta   90.00
_cell.angle_gamma   90.00
#
_symmetry.space_group_name_H-M   'P 1'
#
loop_
_entity.id
_entity.type
_entity.pdbx_description
1 polymer ?
#
loop_
_entity_poly.entity_id
_entity_poly.type
_entity_poly.pdbx_seq_one_letter_code
_entity_poly.pdbx_strand_id
1 'polypeptide(L)'
;LNLGVPEEHALYLLPNAFPIRFEESGDLLHFHHKWVQRLCYTAQEEIWAACRDEVLQVSARFPEIGKYIQAPCWPRAQARVSPICPEGDRFCGVAVWKTPVAEYQRLI
;
A
#
# COMPACT_ATOMS: atom_id res chain seq x y z
N LEU A 1 31.55 -0.51 -15.30
CA LEU A 1 31.59 -0.43 -16.78
C LEU A 1 33.00 -0.27 -17.35
N ASN A 2 33.90 0.48 -16.70
CA ASN A 2 35.29 0.68 -17.15
C ASN A 2 36.14 -0.59 -17.36
N LEU A 3 35.68 -1.74 -16.88
CA LEU A 3 36.30 -3.06 -17.09
C LEU A 3 35.76 -3.80 -18.32
N GLY A 4 34.92 -3.15 -19.16
CA GLY A 4 34.37 -3.74 -20.39
C GLY A 4 33.29 -4.81 -20.17
N VAL A 5 32.82 -4.99 -18.94
CA VAL A 5 31.72 -5.92 -18.61
C VAL A 5 30.39 -5.35 -19.14
N PRO A 6 29.52 -6.17 -19.76
CA PRO A 6 28.18 -5.77 -20.17
C PRO A 6 27.37 -5.16 -19.01
N GLU A 7 26.54 -4.17 -19.32
CA GLU A 7 25.81 -3.39 -18.31
C GLU A 7 24.84 -4.26 -17.52
N GLU A 8 24.14 -5.19 -18.18
CA GLU A 8 23.21 -6.12 -17.57
C GLU A 8 23.84 -6.95 -16.45
N HIS A 9 25.14 -7.27 -16.56
CA HIS A 9 25.87 -7.97 -15.50
C HIS A 9 26.28 -7.04 -14.37
N ALA A 10 26.61 -5.78 -14.68
CA ALA A 10 26.93 -4.78 -13.66
C ALA A 10 25.70 -4.42 -12.79
N LEU A 11 24.49 -4.46 -13.36
CA LEU A 11 23.24 -4.20 -12.63
C LEU A 11 23.01 -5.18 -11.47
N TYR A 12 23.51 -6.42 -11.54
CA TYR A 12 23.40 -7.39 -10.44
C TYR A 12 24.15 -6.98 -9.16
N LEU A 13 25.02 -5.98 -9.23
CA LEU A 13 25.70 -5.44 -8.06
C LEU A 13 24.88 -4.37 -7.32
N LEU A 14 23.78 -3.90 -7.92
CA LEU A 14 22.93 -2.90 -7.30
C LEU A 14 22.16 -3.52 -6.12
N PRO A 15 22.05 -2.81 -4.98
CA PRO A 15 21.25 -3.29 -3.85
C PRO A 15 19.75 -3.14 -4.16
N ASN A 16 18.91 -3.85 -3.39
CA ASN A 16 17.44 -3.70 -3.48
C ASN A 16 16.96 -2.26 -3.23
N ALA A 17 17.74 -1.46 -2.49
CA ALA A 17 17.45 -0.06 -2.22
C ALA A 17 17.73 0.87 -3.42
N PHE A 18 18.25 0.34 -4.54
CA PHE A 18 18.50 1.15 -5.73
C PHE A 18 17.17 1.69 -6.28
N PRO A 19 17.04 3.01 -6.48
CA PRO A 19 15.79 3.61 -6.87
C PRO A 19 15.46 3.27 -8.32
N ILE A 20 14.23 2.82 -8.56
CA ILE A 20 13.67 2.61 -9.90
C ILE A 20 12.53 3.58 -10.16
N ARG A 21 12.26 3.85 -11.43
CA ARG A 21 11.09 4.61 -11.88
C ARG A 21 10.30 3.73 -12.82
N PHE A 22 9.00 3.66 -12.60
CA PHE A 22 8.08 2.94 -13.47
C PHE A 22 6.75 3.67 -13.50
N GLU A 23 5.98 3.41 -14.54
CA GLU A 23 4.60 3.87 -14.69
C GLU A 23 3.68 2.66 -14.50
N GLU A 24 2.61 2.85 -13.74
CA GLU A 24 1.61 1.81 -13.47
C GLU A 24 0.25 2.26 -13.99
N SER A 25 -0.40 1.40 -14.77
CA SER A 25 -1.75 1.61 -15.27
C SER A 25 -2.60 0.38 -15.02
N GLY A 26 -3.88 0.58 -14.70
CA GLY A 26 -4.79 -0.52 -14.39
C GLY A 26 -6.21 0.00 -14.18
N ASP A 27 -7.17 -0.92 -14.11
CA ASP A 27 -8.53 -0.57 -13.71
C ASP A 27 -8.65 -0.38 -12.19
N LEU A 28 -9.76 0.20 -11.77
CA LEU A 28 -10.04 0.47 -10.37
C LEU A 28 -10.06 -0.81 -9.52
N LEU A 29 -10.50 -1.95 -10.06
CA LEU A 29 -10.62 -3.20 -9.30
C LEU A 29 -9.23 -3.74 -8.92
N HIS A 30 -8.28 -3.74 -9.86
CA HIS A 30 -6.92 -4.18 -9.61
C HIS A 30 -6.18 -3.25 -8.64
N PHE A 31 -6.33 -1.94 -8.81
CA PHE A 31 -5.77 -0.97 -7.86
C PHE A 31 -6.41 -1.10 -6.48
N HIS A 32 -7.72 -1.27 -6.41
CA HIS A 32 -8.41 -1.50 -5.14
C HIS A 32 -7.89 -2.75 -4.43
N HIS A 33 -7.67 -3.86 -5.15
CA HIS A 33 -7.06 -5.06 -4.58
C HIS A 33 -5.66 -4.78 -4.00
N LYS A 34 -4.80 -4.07 -4.75
CA LYS A 34 -3.49 -3.62 -4.28
C LYS A 34 -3.62 -2.79 -3.00
N TRP A 35 -4.37 -1.68 -3.05
CA TRP A 35 -4.47 -0.74 -1.93
C TRP A 35 -5.04 -1.38 -0.67
N VAL A 36 -6.09 -2.18 -0.78
CA VAL A 36 -6.70 -2.86 0.37
C VAL A 36 -5.68 -3.73 1.11
N GLN A 37 -4.79 -4.42 0.41
CA GLN A 37 -3.75 -5.24 1.05
C GLN A 37 -2.59 -4.41 1.59
N ARG A 38 -2.20 -3.35 0.87
CA ARG A 38 -0.97 -2.58 1.16
C ARG A 38 -1.17 -1.43 2.13
N LEU A 39 -2.40 -1.04 2.43
CA LEU A 39 -2.74 -0.07 3.47
C LEU A 39 -2.77 -0.67 4.89
N CYS A 40 -2.68 -1.99 5.02
CA CYS A 40 -2.52 -2.64 6.33
C CYS A 40 -1.16 -2.31 6.95
N TYR A 41 -1.09 -2.15 8.26
CA TYR A 41 0.18 -1.89 8.96
C TYR A 41 1.10 -3.13 9.04
N THR A 42 0.61 -4.30 8.66
CA THR A 42 1.46 -5.49 8.45
C THR A 42 2.19 -5.47 7.11
N ALA A 43 1.81 -4.59 6.17
CA ALA A 43 2.52 -4.43 4.91
C ALA A 43 3.92 -3.83 5.16
N GLN A 44 4.86 -4.13 4.26
CA GLN A 44 6.16 -3.46 4.22
C GLN A 44 5.97 -1.95 4.07
N GLU A 45 6.81 -1.18 4.72
CA GLU A 45 6.65 0.27 4.87
C GLU A 45 6.69 0.99 3.51
N GLU A 46 7.59 0.58 2.62
CA GLU A 46 7.82 1.25 1.35
C GLU A 46 6.60 1.16 0.44
N ILE A 47 6.02 -0.05 0.30
CA ILE A 47 4.80 -0.23 -0.50
C ILE A 47 3.58 0.37 0.18
N TRP A 48 3.54 0.35 1.51
CA TRP A 48 2.48 1.01 2.27
C TRP A 48 2.48 2.52 2.04
N ALA A 49 3.65 3.16 2.08
CA ALA A 49 3.81 4.59 1.85
C ALA A 49 3.40 4.97 0.43
N ALA A 50 3.90 4.24 -0.57
CA ALA A 50 3.52 4.44 -1.97
C ALA A 50 2.00 4.29 -2.18
N CYS A 51 1.39 3.23 -1.62
CA CYS A 51 -0.06 3.02 -1.72
C CYS A 51 -0.87 4.09 -0.99
N ARG A 52 -0.41 4.57 0.17
CA ARG A 52 -1.06 5.68 0.88
C ARG A 52 -1.05 6.93 0.01
N ASP A 53 0.08 7.28 -0.59
CA ASP A 53 0.19 8.47 -1.44
C ASP A 53 -0.68 8.36 -2.70
N GLU A 54 -0.71 7.18 -3.33
CA GLU A 54 -1.62 6.90 -4.47
C GLU A 54 -3.09 7.09 -4.07
N VAL A 55 -3.52 6.52 -2.94
CA VAL A 55 -4.90 6.63 -2.46
C VAL A 55 -5.27 8.05 -2.07
N LEU A 56 -4.34 8.84 -1.53
CA LEU A 56 -4.57 10.27 -1.25
C LEU A 56 -4.78 11.06 -2.54
N GLN A 57 -4.00 10.79 -3.59
CA GLN A 57 -4.18 11.42 -4.90
C GLN A 57 -5.55 11.05 -5.51
N VAL A 58 -5.91 9.77 -5.47
CA VAL A 58 -7.22 9.28 -5.92
C VAL A 58 -8.35 9.91 -5.11
N SER A 59 -8.22 10.02 -3.80
CA SER A 59 -9.23 10.61 -2.92
C SER A 59 -9.42 12.11 -3.17
N ALA A 60 -8.32 12.82 -3.48
CA ALA A 60 -8.39 14.22 -3.85
C ALA A 60 -9.10 14.42 -5.21
N ARG A 61 -8.85 13.53 -6.18
CA ARG A 61 -9.43 13.64 -7.53
C ARG A 61 -10.86 13.10 -7.63
N PHE A 62 -11.16 12.02 -6.90
CA PHE A 62 -12.41 11.27 -6.91
C PHE A 62 -12.91 11.00 -5.48
N PRO A 63 -13.40 12.02 -4.75
CA PRO A 63 -13.78 11.88 -3.34
C PRO A 63 -14.82 10.78 -3.07
N GLU A 64 -15.81 10.64 -3.97
CA GLU A 64 -16.88 9.63 -3.84
C GLU A 64 -16.36 8.20 -3.92
N ILE A 65 -15.27 7.96 -4.64
CA ILE A 65 -14.61 6.66 -4.71
C ILE A 65 -13.63 6.52 -3.54
N GLY A 66 -12.83 7.57 -3.30
CA GLY A 66 -11.79 7.59 -2.27
C GLY A 66 -12.28 7.23 -0.87
N LYS A 67 -13.50 7.65 -0.49
CA LYS A 67 -14.08 7.33 0.82
C LYS A 67 -14.24 5.83 1.10
N TYR A 68 -14.25 4.98 0.06
CA TYR A 68 -14.34 3.53 0.17
C TYR A 68 -12.98 2.80 0.08
N ILE A 69 -11.90 3.50 -0.28
CA ILE A 69 -10.56 2.91 -0.42
C ILE A 69 -9.84 3.01 0.92
N GLN A 70 -9.79 1.90 1.63
CA GLN A 70 -9.32 1.82 3.02
C GLN A 70 -8.53 0.54 3.27
N ALA A 71 -7.93 0.40 4.46
CA ALA A 71 -7.24 -0.82 4.88
C ALA A 71 -8.22 -2.02 5.00
N PRO A 72 -7.74 -3.28 5.01
CA PRO A 72 -8.59 -4.45 4.75
C PRO A 72 -9.57 -4.76 5.90
N CYS A 73 -9.31 -4.21 7.08
CA CYS A 73 -10.22 -4.24 8.22
C CYS A 73 -11.43 -3.31 8.09
N TRP A 74 -11.33 -2.23 7.30
CA TRP A 74 -12.42 -1.26 7.13
C TRP A 74 -13.68 -1.84 6.47
N PRO A 75 -13.62 -2.56 5.33
CA PRO A 75 -14.84 -3.12 4.73
C PRO A 75 -15.54 -4.11 5.65
N ARG A 76 -14.79 -4.87 6.45
CA ARG A 76 -15.34 -5.78 7.47
C ARG A 76 -16.03 -5.02 8.60
N ALA A 77 -15.44 -3.90 9.04
CA ALA A 77 -16.05 -3.02 10.03
C ALA A 77 -17.39 -2.43 9.52
N GLN A 78 -17.43 -1.96 8.26
CA GLN A 78 -18.66 -1.44 7.65
C GLN A 78 -19.75 -2.52 7.53
N ALA A 79 -19.35 -3.74 7.16
CA ALA A 79 -20.25 -4.89 7.07
C ALA A 79 -20.60 -5.50 8.43
N ARG A 80 -20.06 -4.98 9.55
CA ARG A 80 -20.23 -5.53 10.91
C ARG A 80 -19.86 -7.02 11.02
N VAL A 81 -18.84 -7.44 10.27
CA VAL A 81 -18.35 -8.82 10.24
C VAL A 81 -17.21 -9.00 11.23
N SER A 82 -17.39 -9.92 12.18
CA SER A 82 -16.36 -10.31 13.15
C SER A 82 -15.56 -11.52 12.66
N PRO A 83 -14.23 -11.58 12.93
CA PRO A 83 -13.39 -10.52 13.49
C PRO A 83 -13.21 -9.36 12.50
N ILE A 84 -13.14 -8.11 12.99
CA ILE A 84 -12.98 -6.93 12.12
C ILE A 84 -11.63 -6.97 11.40
N CYS A 85 -10.54 -7.30 12.11
CA CYS A 85 -9.24 -7.47 11.49
C CYS A 85 -9.18 -8.81 10.74
N PRO A 86 -8.88 -8.81 9.43
CA PRO A 86 -8.76 -10.05 8.65
C PRO A 86 -7.43 -10.79 8.89
N GLU A 87 -6.43 -10.15 9.52
CA GLU A 87 -5.10 -10.73 9.75
C GLU A 87 -5.05 -11.72 10.93
N GLY A 88 -6.13 -11.85 11.71
CA GLY A 88 -6.22 -12.78 12.83
C GLY A 88 -5.10 -12.53 13.86
N ASP A 89 -4.29 -13.56 14.10
CA ASP A 89 -3.14 -13.52 15.03
C ASP A 89 -2.07 -12.49 14.64
N ARG A 90 -2.05 -12.05 13.37
CA ARG A 90 -1.17 -10.99 12.88
C ARG A 90 -1.82 -9.60 12.95
N PHE A 91 -2.75 -9.40 13.88
CA PHE A 91 -3.33 -8.09 14.11
C PHE A 91 -2.22 -7.06 14.33
N CYS A 92 -2.22 -5.99 13.53
CA CYS A 92 -1.21 -4.94 13.60
C CYS A 92 -1.20 -4.12 14.91
N GLY A 93 -2.07 -4.43 15.87
CA GLY A 93 -2.17 -3.72 17.14
C GLY A 93 -2.97 -2.41 17.09
N VAL A 94 -3.34 -1.94 15.90
CA VAL A 94 -4.04 -0.66 15.69
C VAL A 94 -5.43 -0.89 15.10
N ALA A 95 -6.44 -0.21 15.63
CA ALA A 95 -7.80 -0.23 15.09
C ALA A 95 -7.93 0.64 13.83
N VAL A 96 -7.15 0.32 12.78
CA VAL A 96 -6.99 1.14 11.55
C VAL A 96 -8.34 1.46 10.89
N TRP A 97 -9.35 0.57 11.01
CA TRP A 97 -10.69 0.79 10.47
C TRP A 97 -11.46 1.98 11.05
N LYS A 98 -10.97 2.60 12.14
CA LYS A 98 -11.55 3.80 12.74
C LYS A 98 -10.86 5.10 12.28
N THR A 99 -9.76 4.99 11.56
CA THR A 99 -8.92 6.11 11.15
C THR A 99 -9.04 6.31 9.64
N PRO A 100 -9.20 7.55 9.14
CA PRO A 100 -9.14 7.80 7.70
C PRO A 100 -7.70 7.68 7.16
N VAL A 101 -7.53 7.30 5.89
CA VAL A 101 -6.20 7.15 5.25
C VAL A 101 -5.29 8.37 5.42
N ALA A 102 -5.85 9.58 5.41
CA ALA A 102 -5.08 10.82 5.61
C ALA A 102 -4.37 10.88 6.96
N GLU A 103 -4.95 10.29 8.00
CA GLU A 103 -4.43 10.26 9.37
C GLU A 103 -3.61 9.00 9.66
N TYR A 104 -3.41 8.13 8.67
CA TYR A 104 -2.52 6.99 8.84
C TYR A 104 -1.10 7.46 9.14
N GLN A 105 -0.57 6.99 10.26
CA GLN A 105 0.79 7.23 10.74
C GLN A 105 1.49 5.91 11.03
N ARG A 106 2.73 5.77 10.57
CA ARG A 106 3.67 4.75 11.04
C ARG A 106 4.36 5.31 12.29
N LEU A 107 3.98 4.78 13.46
CA LEU A 107 4.57 5.15 14.76
C LEU A 107 5.64 4.16 15.22
N ILE A 108 5.94 3.14 14.40
CA ILE A 108 6.89 2.06 14.66
C ILE A 108 7.64 1.78 13.36
#